data_AF-A0A059FD52-F1
#
_entry.id   AF-A0A059FD52-F1
#
_cell.length_a   1.000
_cell.length_b   1.000
_cell.length_c   1.000
_cell.angle_alpha   90.00
_cell.angle_beta   90.00
_cell.angle_gamma   90.00
#
_symmetry.space_group_name_H-M   'P 1'
#
loop_
_entity.id
_entity.type
_entity.pdbx_description
1 polymer ?
#
loop_
_entity_poly.entity_id
_entity_poly.type
_entity_poly.pdbx_seq_one_letter_code
_entity_poly.pdbx_strand_id
1 'polypeptide(L)'
;MAAEQSQGEGMSMSDGFTGGKLFDTVFTRGMALVEETATYLDGPGREHAKTLDREPGLTYAAWSMELTTRLMQAASWLVMQKAVRDGEMKRDDAAAKKYRIRREDPPLDVKAQEGRGLPARFLELVDRSEALFEQICRLDEALYGARAKTPGENPVSEQIAQLQKAAETGAFDPLMVWNRGR
;
A
#
# COMPACT_ATOMS: atom_id res chain seq x y z
N MET A 1 -7.34 -30.84 36.25
CA MET A 1 -8.05 -31.18 35.00
C MET A 1 -7.72 -30.07 34.02
N ALA A 2 -7.07 -30.45 32.92
CA ALA A 2 -6.42 -29.54 31.99
C ALA A 2 -7.43 -28.77 31.14
N ALA A 3 -6.99 -27.60 30.72
CA ALA A 3 -7.67 -26.64 29.89
C ALA A 3 -7.89 -27.16 28.47
N GLU A 4 -9.04 -26.87 27.89
CA GLU A 4 -9.23 -26.77 26.44
C GLU A 4 -10.23 -25.65 26.20
N GLN A 5 -9.71 -24.43 26.04
CA GLN A 5 -10.45 -23.34 25.39
C GLN A 5 -9.99 -23.32 23.94
N SER A 6 -10.92 -23.74 23.07
CA SER A 6 -10.82 -23.70 21.63
C SER A 6 -10.49 -22.29 21.16
N GLN A 7 -9.28 -22.09 20.64
CA GLN A 7 -8.91 -20.86 19.94
C GLN A 7 -9.61 -20.88 18.58
N GLY A 8 -10.52 -19.93 18.39
CA GLY A 8 -11.06 -19.61 17.07
C GLY A 8 -9.94 -19.03 16.21
N GLU A 9 -9.58 -19.78 15.17
CA GLU A 9 -8.56 -19.43 14.19
C GLU A 9 -9.07 -18.26 13.34
N GLY A 10 -8.82 -17.04 13.81
CA GLY A 10 -8.99 -15.83 13.02
C GLY A 10 -7.92 -15.82 11.93
N MET A 11 -8.24 -16.38 10.76
CA MET A 11 -7.43 -16.27 9.55
C MET A 11 -7.17 -14.78 9.28
N SER A 12 -5.99 -14.29 9.66
CA SER A 12 -5.62 -12.90 9.48
C SER A 12 -5.61 -12.56 7.99
N MET A 13 -6.21 -11.43 7.60
CA MET A 13 -6.18 -10.94 6.20
C MET A 13 -4.76 -10.90 5.61
N SER A 14 -3.72 -10.79 6.47
CA SER A 14 -2.31 -10.82 6.06
C SER A 14 -1.82 -12.20 5.57
N ASP A 15 -2.41 -13.31 6.05
CA ASP A 15 -2.09 -14.67 5.59
C ASP A 15 -2.69 -14.98 4.22
N GLY A 16 -3.90 -14.47 3.95
CA GLY A 16 -4.57 -14.65 2.65
C GLY A 16 -3.86 -13.93 1.49
N PHE A 17 -3.12 -12.86 1.75
CA PHE A 17 -2.45 -12.08 0.70
C PHE A 17 -1.06 -12.60 0.35
N THR A 18 -0.21 -12.86 1.34
CA THR A 18 1.15 -13.37 1.11
C THR A 18 1.13 -14.77 0.48
N GLY A 19 0.07 -15.56 0.72
CA GLY A 19 -0.16 -16.84 0.04
C GLY A 19 -1.04 -16.79 -1.24
N GLY A 20 -1.45 -15.60 -1.71
CA GLY A 20 -2.54 -15.47 -2.69
C GLY A 20 -2.14 -15.13 -4.13
N LYS A 21 -3.01 -15.50 -5.10
CA LYS A 21 -2.91 -15.17 -6.54
C LYS A 21 -2.74 -13.67 -6.84
N LEU A 22 -3.19 -12.81 -5.93
CA LEU A 22 -3.08 -11.36 -6.08
C LEU A 22 -1.62 -10.89 -6.00
N PHE A 23 -0.81 -11.45 -5.08
CA PHE A 23 0.60 -11.10 -4.99
C PHE A 23 1.35 -11.52 -6.25
N ASP A 24 1.15 -12.74 -6.76
CA ASP A 24 1.78 -13.21 -8.00
C ASP A 24 1.47 -12.29 -9.18
N THR A 25 0.21 -11.86 -9.29
CA THR A 25 -0.22 -10.93 -10.34
C THR A 25 0.53 -9.59 -10.24
N VAL A 26 0.64 -9.03 -9.03
CA VAL A 26 1.35 -7.75 -8.82
C VAL A 26 2.86 -7.91 -9.03
N PHE A 27 3.43 -9.02 -8.58
CA PHE A 27 4.85 -9.34 -8.75
C PHE A 27 5.21 -9.45 -10.24
N THR A 28 4.48 -10.26 -11.00
CA THR A 28 4.70 -10.43 -12.45
C THR A 28 4.50 -9.11 -13.18
N ARG A 29 3.42 -8.36 -12.88
CA ARG A 29 3.18 -7.04 -13.48
C ARG A 29 4.29 -6.05 -13.15
N GLY A 30 4.80 -6.07 -11.92
CA GLY A 30 5.89 -5.21 -11.47
C GLY A 30 7.20 -5.52 -12.20
N MET A 31 7.59 -6.80 -12.27
CA MET A 31 8.81 -7.20 -12.98
C MET A 31 8.71 -6.91 -14.48
N ALA A 32 7.55 -7.17 -15.10
CA ALA A 32 7.32 -6.84 -16.51
C ALA A 32 7.45 -5.34 -16.78
N LEU A 33 6.91 -4.48 -15.91
CA LEU A 33 7.02 -3.03 -16.07
C LEU A 33 8.47 -2.53 -15.91
N VAL A 34 9.26 -3.14 -15.02
CA VAL A 34 10.69 -2.86 -14.88
C VAL A 34 11.43 -3.18 -16.18
N GLU A 35 11.21 -4.37 -16.74
CA GLU A 35 11.83 -4.82 -18.00
C GLU A 35 11.41 -3.95 -19.20
N GLU A 36 10.11 -3.65 -19.30
CA GLU A 36 9.54 -2.81 -20.36
C GLU A 36 10.12 -1.37 -20.30
N THR A 37 10.28 -0.83 -19.09
CA THR A 37 10.88 0.48 -18.88
C THR A 37 12.37 0.49 -19.24
N ALA A 38 13.12 -0.53 -18.80
CA ALA A 38 14.54 -0.65 -19.15
C ALA A 38 14.73 -0.73 -20.67
N THR A 39 13.95 -1.59 -21.33
CA THR A 39 13.96 -1.75 -22.79
C THR A 39 13.64 -0.45 -23.51
N TYR A 40 12.64 0.30 -23.02
CA TYR A 40 12.30 1.60 -23.58
C TYR A 40 13.43 2.62 -23.40
N LEU A 41 13.93 2.78 -22.18
CA LEU A 41 14.94 3.79 -21.85
C LEU A 41 16.29 3.53 -22.53
N ASP A 42 16.67 2.26 -22.74
CA ASP A 42 17.92 1.92 -23.44
C ASP A 42 17.77 1.90 -24.97
N GLY A 43 16.56 1.75 -25.49
CA GLY A 43 16.27 1.76 -26.92
C GLY A 43 15.56 3.04 -27.38
N PRO A 44 14.28 2.98 -27.77
CA PRO A 44 13.54 4.11 -28.37
C PRO A 44 13.57 5.40 -27.54
N GLY A 45 13.62 5.29 -26.21
CA GLY A 45 13.66 6.42 -25.29
C GLY A 45 14.90 7.30 -25.48
N ARG A 46 16.05 6.75 -25.85
CA ARG A 46 17.25 7.54 -26.16
C ARG A 46 17.08 8.37 -27.42
N GLU A 47 16.47 7.80 -28.45
CA GLU A 47 16.23 8.51 -29.71
C GLU A 47 15.18 9.60 -29.52
N HIS A 48 14.10 9.31 -28.79
CA HIS A 48 13.12 10.32 -28.42
C HIS A 48 13.76 11.47 -27.65
N ALA A 49 14.55 11.18 -26.61
CA ALA A 49 15.22 12.20 -25.79
C ALA A 49 16.09 13.18 -26.60
N LYS A 50 16.73 12.73 -27.69
CA LYS A 50 17.56 13.57 -28.56
C LYS A 50 16.78 14.54 -29.42
N THR A 51 15.52 14.21 -29.72
CA THR A 51 14.65 14.98 -30.63
C THR A 51 13.73 15.96 -29.90
N LEU A 52 13.70 15.90 -28.57
CA LEU A 52 12.89 16.79 -27.75
C LEU A 52 13.45 18.21 -27.73
N ASP A 53 12.54 19.18 -27.73
CA ASP A 53 12.87 20.56 -27.40
C ASP A 53 13.39 20.68 -25.97
N ARG A 54 14.07 21.78 -25.66
CA ARG A 54 14.75 21.99 -24.38
C ARG A 54 13.86 21.76 -23.15
N GLU A 55 12.63 22.30 -23.17
CA GLU A 55 11.70 22.18 -22.04
C GLU A 55 11.21 20.74 -21.81
N PRO A 56 10.59 20.04 -22.78
CA PRO A 56 10.21 18.64 -22.60
C PRO A 56 11.41 17.71 -22.42
N GLY A 57 12.58 18.04 -22.96
CA GLY A 57 13.83 17.30 -22.73
C GLY A 57 14.29 17.34 -21.27
N LEU A 58 14.19 18.49 -20.60
CA LEU A 58 14.48 18.61 -19.16
C LEU A 58 13.50 17.80 -18.32
N THR A 59 12.20 17.90 -18.62
CA THR A 59 11.17 17.11 -17.93
C THR A 59 11.39 15.61 -18.15
N TYR A 60 11.69 15.18 -19.38
CA TYR A 60 12.01 13.79 -19.69
C TYR A 60 13.19 13.27 -18.86
N ALA A 61 14.28 14.04 -18.79
CA ALA A 61 15.45 13.67 -18.01
C ALA A 61 15.11 13.49 -16.52
N ALA A 62 14.42 14.47 -15.92
CA ALA A 62 14.03 14.41 -14.52
C ALA A 62 13.09 13.23 -14.24
N TRP A 63 12.03 13.07 -15.03
CA TRP A 63 11.02 12.05 -14.82
C TRP A 63 11.54 10.64 -15.13
N SER A 64 12.51 10.48 -16.03
CA SER A 64 13.13 9.18 -16.31
C SER A 64 13.93 8.66 -15.12
N MET A 65 14.67 9.53 -14.43
CA MET A 65 15.36 9.19 -13.20
C MET A 65 14.36 8.83 -12.10
N GLU A 66 13.32 9.64 -11.91
CA GLU A 66 12.30 9.37 -10.91
C GLU A 66 11.56 8.05 -11.17
N LEU A 67 11.19 7.79 -12.42
CA LEU A 67 10.59 6.54 -12.86
C LEU A 67 11.46 5.34 -12.49
N THR A 68 12.76 5.38 -12.81
CA THR A 68 13.68 4.26 -12.50
C THR A 68 13.88 4.07 -11.01
N THR A 69 14.05 5.14 -10.24
CA THR A 69 14.15 5.07 -8.77
C THR A 69 12.91 4.44 -8.17
N ARG A 70 11.72 4.88 -8.60
CA ARG A 70 10.44 4.36 -8.11
C ARG A 70 10.25 2.88 -8.43
N LEU A 71 10.53 2.48 -9.67
CA LEU A 71 10.46 1.08 -10.08
C LEU A 71 11.44 0.21 -9.31
N MET A 72 12.64 0.71 -9.00
CA MET A 72 13.61 0.00 -8.19
C MET A 72 13.13 -0.19 -6.74
N GLN A 73 12.52 0.84 -6.14
CA GLN A 73 11.93 0.75 -4.81
C GLN A 73 10.78 -0.27 -4.77
N ALA A 74 9.89 -0.21 -5.77
CA ALA A 74 8.80 -1.16 -5.92
C ALA A 74 9.31 -2.61 -6.10
N ALA A 75 10.32 -2.80 -6.96
CA ALA A 75 10.93 -4.10 -7.20
C ALA A 75 11.58 -4.67 -5.93
N SER A 76 12.30 -3.84 -5.18
CA SER A 76 12.95 -4.23 -3.92
C SER A 76 11.92 -4.71 -2.90
N TRP A 77 10.78 -4.02 -2.77
CA TRP A 77 9.70 -4.45 -1.89
C TRP A 77 9.08 -5.78 -2.36
N LEU A 78 8.82 -5.93 -3.66
CA LEU A 78 8.24 -7.15 -4.24
C LEU A 78 9.14 -8.38 -4.04
N VAL A 79 10.45 -8.23 -4.24
CA VAL A 79 11.43 -9.31 -4.01
C VAL A 79 11.48 -9.68 -2.53
N MET A 80 11.45 -8.70 -1.63
CA MET A 80 11.41 -8.95 -0.20
C MET A 80 10.13 -9.70 0.22
N GLN A 81 8.95 -9.28 -0.27
CA GLN A 81 7.71 -10.01 0.02
C GLN A 81 7.71 -11.43 -0.55
N LYS A 82 8.35 -11.64 -1.70
CA LYS A 82 8.56 -12.98 -2.24
C LYS A 82 9.40 -13.85 -1.29
N ALA A 83 10.52 -13.33 -0.77
CA ALA A 83 11.35 -14.04 0.21
C ALA A 83 10.57 -14.38 1.49
N VAL A 84 9.69 -13.48 1.95
CA VAL A 84 8.80 -13.73 3.09
C VAL A 84 7.82 -14.87 2.81
N ARG A 85 7.20 -14.87 1.62
CA ARG A 85 6.28 -15.92 1.20
C ARG A 85 6.97 -17.27 1.04
N ASP A 86 8.14 -17.28 0.43
CA ASP A 86 8.91 -18.50 0.16
C ASP A 86 9.55 -19.05 1.45
N GLY A 87 9.38 -18.38 2.59
CA GLY A 87 9.84 -18.81 3.91
C GLY A 87 11.31 -18.48 4.21
N GLU A 88 11.97 -17.76 3.29
CA GLU A 88 13.37 -17.33 3.40
C GLU A 88 13.56 -16.14 4.37
N MET A 89 12.48 -15.39 4.64
CA MET A 89 12.48 -14.24 5.55
C MET A 89 11.27 -14.29 6.50
N LYS A 90 11.47 -13.95 7.78
CA LYS A 90 10.35 -13.85 8.73
C LYS A 90 9.55 -12.58 8.48
N ARG A 91 8.24 -12.65 8.70
CA ARG A 91 7.35 -11.48 8.58
C ARG A 91 7.71 -10.32 9.51
N ASP A 92 8.14 -10.61 10.74
CA ASP A 92 8.60 -9.56 11.67
C ASP A 92 9.84 -8.83 11.14
N ASP A 93 10.74 -9.52 10.44
CA ASP A 93 11.93 -8.88 9.84
C ASP A 93 11.53 -7.96 8.68
N ALA A 94 10.53 -8.39 7.88
CA ALA A 94 9.96 -7.58 6.80
C ALA A 94 9.17 -6.35 7.27
N ALA A 95 8.69 -6.35 8.52
CA ALA A 95 8.03 -5.19 9.13
C ALA A 95 9.02 -4.06 9.49
N ALA A 96 10.33 -4.31 9.42
CA ALA A 96 11.35 -3.31 9.75
C ALA A 96 11.25 -2.09 8.82
N LYS A 97 11.47 -0.89 9.38
CA LYS A 97 11.33 0.40 8.68
C LYS A 97 12.11 0.47 7.35
N LYS A 98 13.25 -0.22 7.26
CA LYS A 98 14.11 -0.27 6.07
C LYS A 98 13.49 -1.00 4.86
N TYR A 99 12.47 -1.82 5.09
CA TYR A 99 11.76 -2.58 4.05
C TYR A 99 10.36 -2.03 3.77
N ARG A 100 9.94 -0.99 4.51
CA ARG A 100 8.68 -0.30 4.29
C ARG A 100 8.79 0.58 3.06
N ILE A 101 7.72 0.63 2.28
CA ILE A 101 7.66 1.47 1.08
C ILE A 101 6.59 2.53 1.29
N ARG A 102 7.00 3.79 1.15
CA ARG A 102 6.14 4.95 1.34
C ARG A 102 6.39 5.94 0.22
N ARG A 103 5.35 6.68 -0.12
CA ARG A 103 5.46 7.81 -1.03
C ARG A 103 6.06 8.99 -0.27
N GLU A 104 7.22 9.44 -0.70
CA GLU A 104 7.90 10.63 -0.15
C GLU A 104 7.55 11.87 -0.99
N ASP A 105 7.51 11.71 -2.31
CA ASP A 105 7.23 12.77 -3.28
C ASP A 105 5.79 12.72 -3.81
N PRO A 106 5.20 13.87 -4.19
CA PRO A 106 3.89 13.91 -4.84
C PRO A 106 3.89 13.10 -6.15
N PRO A 107 2.75 12.51 -6.54
CA PRO A 107 2.64 11.79 -7.81
C PRO A 107 2.92 12.69 -8.99
N LEU A 108 3.55 12.12 -10.02
CA LEU A 108 3.74 12.77 -11.30
C LEU A 108 2.40 12.96 -12.00
N ASP A 109 2.10 14.21 -12.35
CA ASP A 109 0.88 14.55 -13.08
C ASP A 109 1.08 14.37 -14.58
N VAL A 110 0.88 13.12 -15.04
CA VAL A 110 1.00 12.74 -16.45
C VAL A 110 0.08 13.58 -17.34
N LYS A 111 -1.15 13.89 -16.88
CA LYS A 111 -2.14 14.67 -17.64
C LYS A 111 -1.68 16.10 -17.86
N ALA A 112 -1.01 16.71 -16.89
CA ALA A 112 -0.45 18.05 -17.06
C ALA A 112 0.62 18.10 -18.16
N GLN A 113 1.29 16.99 -18.46
CA GLN A 113 2.34 16.88 -19.46
C GLN A 113 1.86 16.35 -20.82
N GLU A 114 0.61 15.89 -20.92
CA GLU A 114 0.01 15.49 -22.20
C GLU A 114 0.00 16.68 -23.16
N GLY A 115 0.45 16.44 -24.40
CA GLY A 115 0.52 17.48 -25.44
C GLY A 115 1.67 18.48 -25.31
N ARG A 116 2.55 18.35 -24.30
CA ARG A 116 3.72 19.24 -24.12
C ARG A 116 5.00 18.77 -24.82
N GLY A 117 4.87 17.86 -25.79
CA GLY A 117 5.99 17.33 -26.58
C GLY A 117 6.67 16.09 -25.99
N LEU A 118 6.26 15.61 -24.81
CA LEU A 118 6.76 14.35 -24.26
C LEU A 118 6.24 13.13 -25.05
N PRO A 119 7.04 12.06 -25.23
CA PRO A 119 6.59 10.88 -25.96
C PRO A 119 5.44 10.17 -25.24
N ALA A 120 4.36 9.86 -25.95
CA ALA A 120 3.19 9.19 -25.38
C ALA A 120 3.53 7.88 -24.66
N ARG A 121 4.47 7.12 -25.22
CA ARG A 121 4.94 5.87 -24.62
C ARG A 121 5.65 6.08 -23.28
N PHE A 122 6.40 7.16 -23.14
CA PHE A 122 7.05 7.50 -21.86
C PHE A 122 6.00 7.86 -20.81
N LEU A 123 5.01 8.69 -21.17
CA LEU A 123 3.91 9.06 -20.29
C LEU A 123 3.10 7.83 -19.82
N GLU A 124 2.86 6.86 -20.70
CA GLU A 124 2.21 5.59 -20.35
C GLU A 124 3.01 4.79 -19.31
N LEU A 125 4.33 4.71 -19.46
CA LEU A 125 5.21 4.03 -18.50
C LEU A 125 5.19 4.73 -17.13
N VAL A 126 5.22 6.07 -17.13
CA VAL A 126 5.12 6.87 -15.90
C VAL A 126 3.79 6.60 -15.20
N ASP A 127 2.66 6.69 -15.91
CA ASP A 127 1.32 6.45 -15.34
C ASP A 127 1.19 5.03 -14.74
N ARG A 128 1.64 4.01 -15.48
CA ARG A 128 1.64 2.63 -15.01
C ARG A 128 2.55 2.43 -13.79
N SER A 129 3.68 3.12 -13.73
CA SER A 129 4.58 3.08 -12.57
C SER A 129 3.94 3.71 -11.33
N GLU A 130 3.22 4.82 -11.49
CA GLU A 130 2.50 5.50 -10.42
C GLU A 130 1.42 4.59 -9.84
N ALA A 131 0.59 4.00 -10.70
CA ALA A 131 -0.48 3.08 -10.31
C ALA A 131 0.08 1.84 -9.58
N LEU A 132 1.19 1.27 -10.07
CA LEU A 132 1.86 0.15 -9.42
C LEU A 132 2.40 0.54 -8.04
N PHE A 133 3.12 1.66 -7.95
CA PHE A 133 3.72 2.11 -6.70
C PHE A 133 2.66 2.43 -5.65
N GLU A 134 1.59 3.12 -6.03
CA GLU A 134 0.47 3.42 -5.14
C GLU A 134 -0.22 2.13 -4.64
N GLN A 135 -0.43 1.16 -5.53
CA GLN A 135 -0.95 -0.15 -5.14
C GLN A 135 -0.02 -0.84 -4.14
N ILE A 136 1.29 -0.81 -4.36
CA ILE A 136 2.27 -1.41 -3.44
C ILE A 136 2.27 -0.69 -2.08
N CYS A 137 2.20 0.64 -2.03
CA CYS A 137 2.09 1.39 -0.77
C CYS A 137 0.85 1.00 0.01
N ARG A 138 -0.32 0.89 -0.65
CA ARG A 138 -1.56 0.43 0.00
C ARG A 138 -1.43 -0.99 0.54
N LEU A 139 -0.75 -1.88 -0.20
CA LEU A 139 -0.49 -3.25 0.23
C LEU A 139 0.45 -3.29 1.44
N ASP A 140 1.53 -2.52 1.42
CA ASP A 140 2.45 -2.38 2.53
C ASP A 140 1.71 -1.89 3.79
N GLU A 141 0.87 -0.86 3.66
CA GLU A 141 0.03 -0.37 4.76
C GLU A 141 -0.97 -1.41 5.27
N ALA A 142 -1.63 -2.15 4.39
CA ALA A 142 -2.54 -3.21 4.79
C ALA A 142 -1.83 -4.35 5.54
N LEU A 143 -0.60 -4.70 5.13
CA LEU A 143 0.17 -5.81 5.71
C LEU A 143 0.81 -5.48 7.04
N TYR A 144 1.40 -4.27 7.19
CA TYR A 144 2.15 -3.92 8.40
C TYR A 144 1.71 -2.61 9.07
N GLY A 145 0.81 -1.83 8.48
CA GLY A 145 0.27 -0.61 9.07
C GLY A 145 -0.70 -0.87 10.24
N ALA A 146 -1.41 -1.99 10.23
CA ALA A 146 -2.35 -2.34 11.30
C ALA A 146 -1.67 -2.61 12.66
N ARG A 147 -0.39 -3.00 12.67
CA ARG A 147 0.36 -3.27 13.92
C ARG A 147 0.72 -2.00 14.70
N ALA A 148 0.56 -0.81 14.09
CA ALA A 148 0.74 0.48 14.77
C ALA A 148 -0.54 0.99 15.45
N LYS A 149 -1.69 0.33 15.26
CA LYS A 149 -2.84 0.51 16.15
C LYS A 149 -2.71 -0.52 17.25
N THR A 150 -2.31 -0.08 18.43
CA THR A 150 -2.40 -0.87 19.66
C THR A 150 -3.75 -1.60 19.69
N PRO A 151 -3.79 -2.93 19.86
CA PRO A 151 -5.05 -3.64 20.04
C PRO A 151 -5.61 -3.24 21.41
N GLY A 152 -6.39 -2.16 21.43
CA GLY A 152 -6.94 -1.57 22.65
C GLY A 152 -8.11 -0.63 22.39
N GLU A 153 -8.12 0.09 21.27
CA GLU A 153 -9.20 1.03 20.95
C GLU A 153 -10.01 0.51 19.76
N ASN A 154 -10.80 -0.53 20.01
CA ASN A 154 -11.97 -0.76 19.17
C ASN A 154 -13.03 0.26 19.63
N PRO A 155 -13.36 1.29 18.82
CA PRO A 155 -14.23 2.38 19.26
C PRO A 155 -15.61 1.87 19.69
N VAL A 156 -16.05 0.73 19.14
CA VAL A 156 -17.30 0.07 19.54
C VAL A 156 -17.16 -0.57 20.92
N SER A 157 -16.03 -1.18 21.23
CA SER A 157 -15.76 -1.74 22.57
C SER A 157 -15.69 -0.65 23.63
N GLU A 158 -15.11 0.51 23.31
CA GLU A 158 -15.11 1.67 24.21
C GLU A 158 -16.52 2.23 24.43
N GLN A 159 -17.34 2.32 23.38
CA GLN A 159 -18.73 2.73 23.47
C GLN A 159 -19.57 1.76 24.32
N ILE A 160 -19.37 0.45 24.16
CA ILE A 160 -20.04 -0.57 24.98
C ILE A 160 -19.61 -0.46 26.44
N ALA A 161 -18.31 -0.28 26.70
CA ALA A 161 -17.80 -0.12 28.07
C ALA A 161 -18.32 1.18 28.74
N GLN A 162 -18.45 2.28 27.99
CA GLN A 162 -19.06 3.52 28.47
C GLN A 162 -20.56 3.33 28.78
N LEU A 163 -21.30 2.61 27.93
CA LEU A 163 -22.71 2.30 28.16
C LEU A 163 -22.91 1.43 29.40
N GLN A 164 -22.08 0.41 29.61
CA GLN A 164 -22.10 -0.44 30.80
C GLN A 164 -21.83 0.36 32.07
N LYS A 165 -20.81 1.24 32.04
CA LYS A 165 -20.48 2.11 33.17
C LYS A 165 -21.59 3.11 33.49
N ALA A 166 -22.27 3.65 32.47
CA ALA A 166 -23.43 4.52 32.64
C ALA A 166 -24.65 3.79 33.21
N ALA A 167 -24.85 2.52 32.84
CA ALA A 167 -25.90 1.67 33.39
C ALA A 167 -25.64 1.33 34.87
N GLU A 168 -24.39 1.07 35.26
CA GLU A 168 -24.00 0.78 36.64
C GLU A 168 -24.06 2.00 37.58
N THR A 169 -23.85 3.21 37.04
CA THR A 169 -23.93 4.47 37.80
C THR A 169 -25.36 4.99 37.97
N GLY A 170 -26.37 4.23 37.54
CA GLY A 170 -27.79 4.54 37.77
C GLY A 170 -28.35 5.67 36.89
N ALA A 171 -27.66 6.05 35.80
CA ALA A 171 -28.16 7.04 34.85
C ALA A 171 -29.34 6.51 34.01
N PHE A 172 -29.57 5.20 34.01
CA PHE A 172 -30.71 4.55 33.41
C PHE A 172 -31.58 3.95 34.53
N ASP A 173 -32.55 4.71 35.01
CA ASP A 173 -33.61 4.20 35.88
C ASP A 173 -34.85 3.88 35.02
N PRO A 174 -35.04 2.62 34.58
CA PRO A 174 -36.15 2.23 33.70
C PRO A 174 -37.52 2.38 34.37
N LEU A 175 -37.60 2.57 35.70
CA LEU A 175 -38.85 2.77 36.43
C LEU A 175 -39.26 4.26 36.49
N MET A 176 -38.34 5.21 36.25
CA MET A 176 -38.68 6.64 36.23
C MET A 176 -39.53 7.06 35.03
N VAL A 177 -39.41 6.38 33.89
CA VAL A 177 -40.18 6.70 32.67
C VAL A 177 -41.69 6.49 32.86
N TRP A 178 -42.09 5.61 33.78
CA TRP A 178 -43.49 5.23 33.98
C TRP A 178 -44.21 6.05 35.07
N ASN A 179 -43.50 6.88 35.84
CA ASN A 179 -44.11 7.61 36.97
C ASN A 179 -44.48 9.08 36.67
N ARG A 180 -44.42 9.51 35.39
CA ARG A 180 -44.86 10.84 34.96
C ARG A 180 -46.27 10.76 34.38
N GLY A 181 -47.23 10.45 35.25
CA GLY A 181 -48.62 10.25 34.83
C GLY A 181 -49.58 10.07 36.01
N ARG A 182 -49.63 11.05 36.91
CA ARG A 182 -50.82 11.32 37.73
C ARG A 182 -50.85 12.77 38.19
#